data_AF-M2NL38-F1
#
_entry.id   AF-M2NL38-F1
#
_cell.length_a   1.000
_cell.length_b   1.000
_cell.length_c   1.000
_cell.angle_alpha   90.00
_cell.angle_beta   90.00
_cell.angle_gamma   90.00
#
_symmetry.space_group_name_H-M   'P 1'
#
loop_
_entity.id
_entity.type
_entity.pdbx_description
1 polymer ?
#
loop_
_entity_poly.entity_id
_entity_poly.type
_entity_poly.pdbx_seq_one_letter_code
_entity_poly.pdbx_strand_id
1 'polypeptide(L)'
;MGYGWYRVGQGIRELNELAREKMWSRIHLIPLLQAEEDRDQVRRYYAAQAMEKELLGGESRVYHSDRFVRPTYAVTPSTVTK
;
A
#
# COMPACT_ATOMS: atom_id res chain seq x y z
N MET A 1 -19.80 -34.20 -24.89
CA MET A 1 -18.85 -33.86 -23.81
C MET A 1 -17.52 -33.27 -24.31
N GLY A 2 -16.85 -33.81 -25.33
CA GLY A 2 -15.51 -33.33 -25.77
C GLY A 2 -15.44 -31.88 -26.28
N TYR A 3 -16.42 -31.40 -27.06
CA TYR A 3 -16.42 -30.02 -27.57
C TYR A 3 -16.56 -28.96 -26.45
N GLY A 4 -17.34 -29.26 -25.41
CA GLY A 4 -17.46 -28.40 -24.24
C GLY A 4 -16.13 -28.24 -23.51
N TRP A 5 -15.43 -29.34 -23.26
CA TRP A 5 -14.10 -29.32 -22.65
C TRP A 5 -13.06 -28.58 -23.49
N TYR A 6 -13.12 -28.71 -24.82
CA TYR A 6 -12.27 -27.95 -25.74
C TYR A 6 -12.49 -26.44 -25.63
N ARG A 7 -13.75 -25.98 -25.63
CA ARG A 7 -14.09 -24.56 -25.51
C ARG A 7 -13.71 -23.99 -24.13
N VAL A 8 -13.87 -24.77 -23.07
CA VAL A 8 -13.41 -24.40 -21.72
C VAL A 8 -11.88 -24.25 -21.69
N GLY A 9 -11.14 -25.20 -22.27
CA GLY A 9 -9.68 -25.11 -22.35
C GLY A 9 -9.20 -23.88 -23.12
N GLN A 10 -9.90 -23.49 -24.19
CA GLN A 10 -9.63 -22.23 -24.89
C GLN A 10 -9.87 -21.01 -23.98
N GLY A 11 -11.00 -20.95 -23.29
CA GLY A 11 -11.33 -19.84 -22.39
C GLY A 11 -10.36 -19.69 -21.22
N ILE A 12 -9.88 -20.80 -20.64
CA ILE A 12 -8.88 -20.77 -19.57
C ILE A 12 -7.55 -20.16 -20.07
N ARG A 13 -7.14 -20.49 -21.29
CA ARG A 13 -5.92 -19.91 -21.88
C ARG A 13 -6.05 -18.40 -22.08
N GLU A 14 -7.18 -17.94 -22.59
CA GLU A 14 -7.46 -16.52 -22.76
C GLU A 14 -7.46 -15.78 -21.41
N LEU A 15 -8.13 -16.32 -20.38
CA LEU A 15 -8.14 -15.73 -19.04
C LEU A 15 -6.73 -15.62 -18.43
N ASN A 16 -5.86 -16.59 -18.68
CA ASN A 16 -4.47 -16.54 -18.22
C ASN A 16 -3.67 -15.42 -18.91
N GLU A 17 -3.90 -15.18 -20.20
CA GLU A 17 -3.27 -14.07 -20.92
C GLU A 17 -3.79 -12.71 -20.42
N LEU A 18 -5.10 -12.58 -20.19
CA LEU A 18 -5.68 -11.37 -19.58
C LEU A 18 -5.17 -11.11 -18.16
N ALA A 19 -5.03 -12.17 -17.35
CA ALA A 19 -4.44 -12.07 -16.02
C ALA A 19 -2.95 -11.65 -16.08
N ARG A 20 -2.21 -12.15 -17.08
CA ARG A 20 -0.82 -11.74 -17.34
C ARG A 20 -0.76 -10.27 -17.72
N GLU A 21 -1.59 -9.81 -18.65
CA GLU A 21 -1.66 -8.39 -19.03
C GLU A 21 -1.98 -7.50 -17.81
N LYS A 22 -2.98 -7.87 -17.01
CA LYS A 22 -3.32 -7.18 -15.75
C LYS A 22 -2.15 -7.15 -14.76
N MET A 23 -1.35 -8.22 -14.69
CA MET A 23 -0.20 -8.27 -13.80
C MET A 23 0.92 -7.37 -14.32
N TRP A 24 1.20 -7.40 -15.62
CA TRP A 24 2.22 -6.54 -16.23
C TRP A 24 1.86 -5.06 -16.08
N SER A 25 0.61 -4.67 -16.28
CA SER A 25 0.20 -3.28 -16.03
C SER A 25 0.43 -2.87 -14.59
N ARG A 26 0.14 -3.75 -13.62
CA ARG A 26 0.45 -3.51 -12.20
C ARG A 26 1.95 -3.35 -11.95
N ILE A 27 2.80 -4.25 -12.46
CA ILE A 27 4.26 -4.19 -12.23
C ILE A 27 4.84 -2.83 -12.65
N HIS A 28 4.36 -2.27 -13.77
CA HIS A 28 4.84 -0.98 -14.25
C HIS A 28 4.28 0.22 -13.47
N LEU A 29 3.08 0.09 -12.88
CA LEU A 29 2.44 1.17 -12.12
C LEU A 29 2.82 1.17 -10.64
N ILE A 30 3.15 0.02 -10.06
CA ILE A 30 3.49 -0.13 -8.64
C ILE A 30 4.58 0.85 -8.19
N PRO A 31 5.70 1.04 -8.91
CA PRO A 31 6.76 1.95 -8.45
C PRO A 31 6.28 3.39 -8.28
N LEU A 32 5.40 3.87 -9.18
CA LEU A 32 4.82 5.21 -9.09
C LEU A 32 3.91 5.31 -7.86
N LEU A 33 2.98 4.36 -7.70
CA LEU A 33 2.04 4.36 -6.58
C LEU A 33 2.76 4.24 -5.23
N GLN A 34 3.78 3.38 -5.17
CA GLN A 34 4.60 3.19 -3.97
C GLN A 34 5.35 4.47 -3.61
N ALA A 35 5.93 5.17 -4.59
CA ALA A 35 6.63 6.42 -4.35
C ALA A 35 5.70 7.52 -3.83
N GLU A 36 4.48 7.62 -4.37
CA GLU A 36 3.47 8.56 -3.87
C GLU A 36 3.01 8.21 -2.45
N GLU A 37 2.79 6.93 -2.15
CA GLU A 37 2.45 6.49 -0.81
C GLU A 37 3.57 6.80 0.19
N ASP A 38 4.82 6.46 -0.14
CA ASP A 38 5.95 6.67 0.77
C ASP A 38 6.17 8.15 1.08
N ARG A 39 5.93 9.07 0.11
CA ARG A 39 5.97 10.52 0.35
C ARG A 39 4.91 10.96 1.36
N ASP A 40 3.67 10.50 1.23
CA ASP A 40 2.59 10.87 2.16
C ASP A 40 2.80 10.26 3.55
N GLN A 41 3.32 9.02 3.62
CA GLN A 41 3.64 8.37 4.89
C GLN A 41 4.72 9.13 5.66
N VAL A 42 5.80 9.54 4.98
CA VAL A 42 6.86 10.35 5.59
C VAL A 42 6.31 11.69 6.10
N ARG A 43 5.43 12.34 5.33
CA ARG A 43 4.78 13.58 5.76
C ARG A 43 3.97 13.39 7.04
N ARG A 44 3.15 12.34 7.11
CA ARG A 44 2.32 12.04 8.28
C ARG A 44 3.17 11.66 9.50
N TYR A 45 4.25 10.92 9.28
CA TYR A 45 5.17 10.51 10.34
C TYR A 45 5.80 11.71 11.03
N TYR A 46 6.38 12.64 10.27
CA TYR A 46 6.99 13.84 10.84
C TYR A 46 5.97 14.78 11.48
N ALA A 47 4.75 14.88 10.92
CA ALA A 47 3.67 15.64 11.55
C ALA A 47 3.26 15.05 12.91
N ALA A 48 3.17 13.72 13.01
CA ALA A 48 2.87 13.04 14.27
C ALA A 48 3.99 13.22 15.31
N GLN A 49 5.26 13.12 14.90
CA GLN A 49 6.39 13.38 15.79
C GLN A 49 6.43 14.82 16.31
N ALA A 50 6.13 15.80 15.45
CA ALA A 50 6.04 17.20 15.87
C ALA A 50 4.93 17.41 16.91
N MET A 51 3.74 16.83 16.67
CA MET A 51 2.63 16.85 17.62
C MET A 51 3.00 16.17 18.95
N GLU A 52 3.65 15.01 18.91
CA GLU A 52 4.09 14.29 20.10
C GLU A 52 5.07 15.13 20.92
N LYS A 53 6.03 15.78 20.25
CA LYS A 53 7.01 16.65 20.90
C LYS A 53 6.36 17.87 21.56
N GLU A 54 5.35 18.46 20.95
CA GLU A 54 4.61 19.60 21.52
C GLU A 54 3.77 19.20 22.74
N LEU A 55 3.12 18.02 22.70
CA LEU A 55 2.21 17.56 23.76
C LEU A 55 2.93 16.88 24.93
N LEU A 56 3.95 16.08 24.64
CA LEU A 56 4.63 15.21 25.61
C LEU A 56 6.08 15.66 25.92
N GLY A 57 6.58 16.68 25.22
CA GLY A 57 7.90 17.28 25.49
C GLY A 57 9.11 16.49 24.98
N GLY A 58 8.90 15.38 24.26
CA GLY A 58 9.99 14.56 23.72
C GLY A 58 9.52 13.50 22.73
N GLU A 59 10.47 12.81 22.09
CA GLU A 59 10.22 11.70 21.17
C GLU A 59 10.40 10.37 21.90
N SER A 60 9.36 9.53 21.93
CA SER A 60 9.44 8.21 22.54
C SER A 60 9.79 7.14 21.50
N ARG A 61 10.93 6.45 21.67
CA ARG A 61 11.28 5.29 20.85
C ARG A 61 10.80 4.01 21.55
N VAL A 62 9.88 3.29 20.90
CA VAL A 62 9.36 2.01 21.40
C VAL A 62 10.36 0.85 21.14
N TYR A 63 11.03 0.87 20.00
CA TYR A 63 11.96 -0.20 19.60
C TYR A 63 13.41 0.22 19.85
N HIS A 64 14.22 -0.71 20.38
CA HIS A 64 15.65 -0.51 20.66
C HIS A 64 16.57 -0.77 19.44
N SER A 65 16.01 -0.92 18.24
CA SER A 65 16.77 -1.17 17.00
C SER A 65 16.79 0.07 16.11
N ASP A 66 17.85 0.25 15.33
CA ASP A 66 17.97 1.37 14.38
C ASP A 66 17.13 1.23 13.11
N ARG A 67 16.36 0.13 12.97
CA ARG A 67 15.48 -0.11 11.82
C ARG A 67 14.25 0.78 11.92
N PHE A 68 13.89 1.43 10.80
CA PHE A 68 12.61 2.12 10.69
C PHE A 68 11.45 1.11 10.68
N VAL A 69 10.50 1.30 11.60
CA VAL A 69 9.26 0.53 11.67
C VAL A 69 8.11 1.47 11.37
N ARG A 70 7.30 1.11 10.35
CA ARG A 70 6.10 1.89 9.99
C ARG A 70 5.11 1.87 11.17
N PRO A 71 4.52 3.01 11.56
CA PRO A 71 3.46 3.05 12.56
C PRO A 71 2.25 2.21 12.12
N THR A 72 1.73 1.37 13.02
CA THR A 72 0.56 0.51 12.74
C THR A 72 -0.74 1.30 12.64
N TYR A 73 -0.87 2.37 13.42
CA TYR A 73 -2.05 3.21 13.49
C TYR A 73 -1.68 4.66 13.19
N ALA A 74 -2.49 5.32 12.37
CA ALA A 74 -2.39 6.75 12.12
C ALA A 74 -3.57 7.45 12.81
N VAL A 75 -3.30 8.60 13.42
CA VAL A 75 -4.36 9.43 14.01
C VAL A 75 -5.19 10.01 12.85
N THR A 76 -6.43 9.54 12.71
CA THR A 76 -7.39 10.10 11.77
C THR A 76 -8.27 11.12 12.49
N PRO A 77 -8.56 12.29 11.88
CA PRO A 77 -9.45 13.28 12.48
C PRO A 77 -10.86 12.70 12.67
N SER A 78 -11.50 13.02 13.79
CA SER A 78 -12.86 12.57 14.13
C SER A 78 -13.93 13.13 13.20
N THR A 79 -13.69 14.33 12.65
CA THR A 79 -14.59 15.00 11.70
C THR A 79 -13.84 15.23 10.40
N VAL A 80 -14.29 14.58 9.33
CA VAL A 80 -13.82 14.87 7.97
C VAL A 80 -14.73 15.97 7.41
N THR A 81 -14.19 17.16 7.19
CA THR A 81 -14.88 18.16 6.37
C THR A 81 -14.90 17.62 4.94
N LYS A 82 -16.09 17.26 4.45
CA LYS A 82 -16.31 16.82 3.07
C LYS A 82 -16.20 17.98 2.10
#